data_AF-A0A8J4IHM7-F1
#
_entry.id   AF-A0A8J4IHM7-F1
#
_cell.length_a   1.000
_cell.length_b   1.000
_cell.length_c   1.000
_cell.angle_alpha   90.00
_cell.angle_beta   90.00
_cell.angle_gamma   90.00
#
_symmetry.space_group_name_H-M   'P 1'
#
loop_
_entity.id
_entity.type
_entity.pdbx_description
1 polymer ?
#
loop_
_entity_poly.entity_id
_entity_poly.type
_entity_poly.pdbx_seq_one_letter_code
_entity_poly.pdbx_strand_id
1 'polypeptide(L)'
;MEQLVQTRTWKAQSLAELVRILHRIFAEDKVSVEEMQALMESYESNTEEWLQYAKFDQYRYTRNLVDSGNGKFNLMILCWGEGHGSSIHNHSDSHCFMKILQGNLKETLFEWPEKKGNVEMTKKSERVLRENQCTYIN
;
A
#
# COMPACT_ATOMS: atom_id res chain seq x y z
N MET A 1 7.35 31.29 -15.40
CA MET A 1 6.19 30.54 -15.93
C MET A 1 6.05 29.28 -15.10
N GLU A 2 5.19 29.30 -14.09
CA GLU A 2 4.80 28.09 -13.39
C GLU A 2 3.90 27.31 -14.35
N GLN A 3 4.38 26.18 -14.85
CA GLN A 3 3.52 25.23 -15.55
C GLN A 3 2.59 24.63 -14.50
N LEU A 4 1.31 24.97 -14.59
CA LEU A 4 0.24 24.25 -13.91
C LEU A 4 0.35 22.77 -14.29
N VAL A 5 0.80 21.94 -13.34
CA VAL A 5 0.74 20.49 -13.47
C VAL A 5 -0.75 20.15 -13.46
N GLN A 6 -1.30 19.83 -14.63
CA GLN A 6 -2.62 19.24 -14.74
C GLN A 6 -2.54 17.86 -14.08
N THR A 7 -2.96 17.77 -12.81
CA THR A 7 -3.10 16.51 -12.10
C THR A 7 -4.16 15.68 -12.82
N ARG A 8 -3.74 14.55 -13.39
CA ARG A 8 -4.69 13.62 -14.04
C ARG A 8 -5.47 12.91 -12.94
N THR A 9 -6.77 13.11 -12.90
CA THR A 9 -7.63 12.38 -11.97
C THR A 9 -7.94 11.00 -12.55
N TRP A 10 -7.26 9.97 -12.05
CA TRP A 10 -7.57 8.58 -12.39
C TRP A 10 -8.68 8.05 -11.48
N LYS A 11 -9.58 7.22 -12.04
CA LYS A 11 -10.55 6.46 -11.26
C LYS A 11 -10.60 5.02 -11.77
N ALA A 12 -10.26 4.07 -10.92
CA ALA A 12 -10.35 2.65 -11.26
C ALA A 12 -11.73 2.10 -10.89
N GLN A 13 -12.45 1.52 -11.85
CA GLN A 13 -13.76 0.92 -11.65
C GLN A 13 -13.69 -0.56 -11.23
N SER A 14 -12.50 -1.17 -11.31
CA SER A 14 -12.24 -2.57 -10.93
C SER A 14 -10.76 -2.75 -10.61
N LEU A 15 -10.39 -3.84 -9.92
CA LEU A 15 -9.01 -4.23 -9.67
C LEU A 15 -8.23 -4.42 -10.98
N ALA A 16 -8.86 -5.01 -12.00
CA ALA A 16 -8.25 -5.19 -13.31
C ALA A 16 -7.98 -3.86 -14.03
N GLU A 17 -8.84 -2.85 -13.84
CA GLU A 17 -8.58 -1.50 -14.32
C GLU A 17 -7.49 -0.80 -13.51
N LEU A 18 -7.49 -0.95 -12.18
CA LEU A 18 -6.43 -0.42 -11.32
C LEU A 18 -5.06 -0.92 -11.78
N VAL A 19 -4.89 -2.23 -11.99
CA VAL A 19 -3.66 -2.83 -12.51
C VAL A 19 -3.27 -2.21 -13.86
N ARG A 20 -4.21 -2.08 -14.81
CA ARG A 20 -3.93 -1.46 -16.11
C ARG A 20 -3.47 -0.01 -15.99
N ILE A 21 -4.05 0.77 -15.08
CA ILE A 21 -3.65 2.16 -14.84
C ILE A 21 -2.27 2.22 -14.19
N LEU A 22 -1.99 1.36 -13.21
CA LEU A 22 -0.67 1.25 -12.56
C LEU A 22 0.43 0.99 -13.59
N HIS A 23 0.22 0.04 -14.51
CA HIS A 23 1.16 -0.22 -15.61
C HIS A 23 1.42 1.02 -16.49
N ARG A 24 0.42 1.88 -16.72
CA ARG A 24 0.57 3.14 -17.48
C ARG A 24 1.36 4.17 -16.68
N ILE A 25 1.01 4.39 -15.42
CA ILE A 25 1.69 5.36 -14.55
C ILE A 25 3.16 4.99 -14.39
N PHE A 26 3.44 3.72 -14.05
CA PHE A 26 4.81 3.26 -13.88
C PHE A 26 5.54 3.06 -15.22
N ALA A 27 4.89 3.16 -16.38
CA ALA A 27 5.64 3.23 -17.65
C ALA A 27 6.42 4.55 -17.76
N GLU A 28 5.94 5.62 -17.12
CA GLU A 28 6.59 6.93 -17.06
C GLU A 28 7.81 6.90 -16.09
N ASP A 29 8.64 7.95 -16.15
CA ASP A 29 9.86 8.07 -15.33
C ASP A 29 9.62 8.70 -13.96
N LYS A 30 8.50 9.42 -13.81
CA LYS A 30 8.13 10.12 -12.58
C LYS A 30 6.72 9.74 -12.18
N VAL A 31 6.55 9.41 -10.90
CA VAL A 31 5.28 9.04 -10.32
C VAL A 31 5.01 9.99 -9.15
N SER A 32 3.90 10.74 -9.20
CA SER A 32 3.46 11.56 -8.07
C SER A 32 2.89 10.65 -6.99
N VAL A 33 3.35 10.84 -5.75
CA VAL A 33 2.83 10.12 -4.58
C VAL A 33 1.36 10.44 -4.36
N GLU A 34 0.98 11.71 -4.54
CA GLU A 34 -0.38 12.21 -4.36
C GLU A 34 -1.34 11.61 -5.40
N GLU A 35 -0.93 11.57 -6.68
CA GLU A 35 -1.73 10.95 -7.74
C GLU A 35 -1.88 9.44 -7.54
N MET A 36 -0.81 8.77 -7.09
CA MET A 36 -0.85 7.33 -6.79
C MET A 36 -1.75 7.02 -5.61
N GLN A 37 -1.66 7.77 -4.52
CA GLN A 37 -2.51 7.58 -3.37
C GLN A 37 -3.98 7.84 -3.74
N ALA A 38 -4.27 8.90 -4.50
CA ALA A 38 -5.61 9.20 -4.99
C ALA A 38 -6.16 8.09 -5.90
N LEU A 39 -5.35 7.54 -6.81
CA LEU A 39 -5.73 6.39 -7.64
C LEU A 39 -6.06 5.16 -6.79
N MET A 40 -5.18 4.81 -5.85
CA MET A 40 -5.41 3.67 -4.96
C MET A 40 -6.70 3.86 -4.15
N GLU A 41 -6.97 5.05 -3.64
CA GLU A 41 -8.23 5.37 -2.93
C GLU A 41 -9.45 5.33 -3.84
N SER A 42 -9.32 5.74 -5.11
CA SER A 42 -10.42 5.79 -6.09
C SER A 42 -11.03 4.42 -6.43
N TYR A 43 -10.26 3.35 -6.26
CA TYR A 43 -10.75 1.99 -6.38
C TYR A 43 -11.60 1.64 -5.15
N GLU A 44 -12.90 1.43 -5.35
CA GLU A 44 -13.77 0.90 -4.29
C GLU A 44 -13.56 -0.61 -4.19
N SER A 45 -13.19 -1.11 -3.01
CA SER A 45 -12.93 -2.52 -2.78
C SER A 45 -14.14 -3.38 -3.15
N ASN A 46 -13.93 -4.39 -3.99
CA ASN A 46 -14.93 -5.38 -4.36
C ASN A 46 -14.39 -6.78 -4.12
N THR A 47 -14.94 -7.46 -3.12
CA THR A 47 -14.51 -8.80 -2.70
C THR A 47 -14.44 -9.80 -3.86
N GLU A 48 -15.39 -9.78 -4.79
CA GLU A 48 -15.42 -10.74 -5.91
C GLU A 48 -14.17 -10.65 -6.80
N GLU A 49 -13.54 -9.47 -6.89
CA GLU A 49 -12.39 -9.24 -7.76
C GLU A 49 -11.08 -9.75 -7.15
N TRP A 50 -10.95 -9.62 -5.83
CA TRP A 50 -9.70 -9.91 -5.12
C TRP A 50 -9.72 -11.21 -4.31
N LEU A 51 -10.88 -11.86 -4.12
CA LEU A 51 -11.03 -13.05 -3.29
C LEU A 51 -10.08 -14.19 -3.68
N GLN A 52 -9.78 -14.33 -4.98
CA GLN A 52 -8.84 -15.35 -5.50
C GLN A 52 -7.41 -15.21 -4.93
N TYR A 53 -7.02 -14.01 -4.47
CA TYR A 53 -5.73 -13.73 -3.85
C TYR A 53 -5.78 -13.77 -2.32
N ALA A 54 -6.97 -13.88 -1.72
CA ALA A 54 -7.19 -13.81 -0.28
C ALA A 54 -6.87 -15.14 0.43
N LYS A 55 -5.61 -15.57 0.38
CA LYS A 55 -5.16 -16.85 0.94
C LYS A 55 -4.61 -16.65 2.35
N PHE A 56 -5.36 -17.08 3.35
CA PHE A 56 -4.96 -16.94 4.75
C PHE A 56 -4.08 -18.09 5.23
N ASP A 57 -3.27 -17.81 6.24
CA ASP A 57 -2.55 -18.78 7.06
C ASP A 57 -2.99 -18.59 8.52
N GLN A 58 -2.98 -19.66 9.31
CA GLN A 58 -3.48 -19.64 10.68
C GLN A 58 -2.58 -18.83 11.62
N TYR A 59 -1.28 -18.83 11.40
CA TYR A 59 -0.29 -18.38 12.39
C TYR A 59 0.40 -17.07 12.02
N ARG A 60 0.33 -16.66 10.76
CA ARG A 60 0.95 -15.43 10.27
C ARG A 60 0.15 -14.79 9.14
N TYR A 61 0.35 -13.50 8.95
CA TYR A 61 -0.17 -12.84 7.76
C TYR A 61 0.54 -13.38 6.51
N THR A 62 -0.18 -13.41 5.39
CA THR A 62 0.35 -13.87 4.10
C THR A 62 0.56 -12.71 3.16
N ARG A 63 1.40 -12.91 2.13
CA ARG A 63 1.66 -11.96 1.05
C ARG A 63 1.36 -12.68 -0.27
N ASN A 64 0.31 -12.25 -0.97
CA ASN A 64 -0.18 -12.91 -2.16
C ASN A 64 0.03 -11.99 -3.36
N LEU A 65 0.93 -12.37 -4.27
CA LEU A 65 1.23 -11.59 -5.47
C LEU A 65 -0.02 -11.53 -6.38
N VAL A 66 -0.38 -10.31 -6.79
CA VAL A 66 -1.45 -10.03 -7.75
C VAL A 66 -0.84 -9.76 -9.12
N ASP A 67 0.16 -8.87 -9.18
CA ASP A 67 0.82 -8.45 -10.42
C ASP A 67 2.29 -8.09 -10.13
N SER A 68 3.20 -8.54 -11.00
CA SER A 68 4.65 -8.26 -10.88
C SER A 68 5.08 -6.96 -11.59
N GLY A 69 4.10 -6.19 -12.04
CA GLY A 69 4.29 -4.93 -12.75
C GLY A 69 5.07 -5.09 -14.04
N ASN A 70 5.71 -4.00 -14.43
CA ASN A 70 6.60 -3.90 -15.58
C ASN A 70 8.08 -3.85 -15.14
N GLY A 71 8.39 -4.49 -14.00
CA GLY A 71 9.71 -4.42 -13.35
C GLY A 71 9.91 -3.20 -12.45
N LYS A 72 8.94 -2.26 -12.39
CA LYS A 72 9.02 -1.04 -11.57
C LYS A 72 8.14 -1.06 -10.31
N PHE A 73 7.20 -2.00 -10.19
CA PHE A 73 6.37 -2.16 -9.00
C PHE A 73 5.95 -3.61 -8.80
N ASN A 74 5.54 -3.95 -7.58
CA ASN A 74 4.83 -5.19 -7.27
C ASN A 74 3.49 -4.84 -6.62
N LEU A 75 2.41 -5.48 -7.05
CA LEU A 75 1.11 -5.39 -6.41
C LEU A 75 0.80 -6.70 -5.69
N MET A 76 0.53 -6.63 -4.39
CA MET A 76 0.23 -7.79 -3.57
C MET A 76 -0.95 -7.53 -2.63
N ILE A 77 -1.67 -8.59 -2.29
CA ILE A 77 -2.68 -8.58 -1.23
C ILE A 77 -2.11 -9.27 0.00
N LEU A 78 -2.17 -8.58 1.13
CA LEU A 78 -1.79 -9.12 2.42
C LEU A 78 -3.05 -9.54 3.18
N CYS A 79 -3.07 -10.76 3.68
CA CYS A 79 -4.17 -11.29 4.46
C CYS A 79 -3.76 -11.42 5.92
N TRP A 80 -4.47 -10.72 6.80
CA TRP A 80 -4.20 -10.67 8.23
C TRP A 80 -5.31 -11.43 8.95
N GLY A 81 -4.97 -12.55 9.58
CA GLY A 81 -5.88 -13.21 10.51
C GLY A 81 -6.09 -12.37 11.77
N GLU A 82 -7.06 -12.78 12.60
CA GLU A 82 -7.31 -12.09 13.87
C GLU A 82 -6.06 -12.07 14.76
N GLY A 83 -5.72 -10.89 15.27
CA GLY A 83 -4.53 -10.69 16.12
C GLY A 83 -3.19 -10.72 15.37
N HIS A 84 -3.18 -10.93 14.05
CA HIS A 84 -1.94 -10.89 13.28
C HIS A 84 -1.39 -9.46 13.18
N GLY A 85 -0.07 -9.36 13.17
CA GLY A 85 0.66 -8.11 13.01
C GLY A 85 2.01 -8.34 12.35
N SER A 86 2.65 -7.25 11.94
CA SER A 86 4.03 -7.28 11.45
C SER A 86 4.99 -6.83 12.55
N SER A 87 6.26 -7.26 12.44
CA SER A 87 7.34 -6.62 13.17
C SER A 87 7.57 -5.20 12.66
N ILE A 88 8.25 -4.36 13.44
CA ILE A 88 8.74 -3.06 12.95
C ILE A 88 9.74 -3.32 11.81
N HIS A 89 9.55 -2.67 10.66
CA HIS A 89 10.40 -2.85 9.48
C HIS A 89 10.45 -1.57 8.63
N ASN A 90 11.47 -1.46 7.79
CA ASN A 90 11.59 -0.43 6.76
C ASN A 90 11.20 -0.98 5.38
N HIS A 91 11.19 -0.10 4.38
CA HIS A 91 10.85 -0.45 2.99
C HIS A 91 12.04 -0.38 2.02
N SER A 92 13.28 -0.38 2.53
CA SER A 92 14.52 -0.48 1.72
C SER A 92 14.56 0.47 0.51
N ASP A 93 14.32 1.76 0.74
CA ASP A 93 14.29 2.82 -0.27
C ASP A 93 13.24 2.63 -1.39
N SER A 94 12.20 1.83 -1.13
CA SER A 94 11.07 1.63 -2.03
C SER A 94 9.82 2.34 -1.52
N HIS A 95 9.08 2.97 -2.44
CA HIS A 95 7.78 3.54 -2.15
C HIS A 95 6.75 2.45 -1.85
N CYS A 96 6.09 2.53 -0.69
CA CYS A 96 5.02 1.62 -0.29
C CYS A 96 3.68 2.35 -0.22
N PHE A 97 2.69 1.86 -0.96
CA PHE A 97 1.29 2.27 -0.85
C PHE A 97 0.49 1.11 -0.27
N MET A 98 -0.25 1.35 0.81
CA MET A 98 -1.08 0.32 1.44
C MET A 98 -2.53 0.79 1.50
N LYS A 99 -3.41 0.07 0.80
CA LYS A 99 -4.86 0.27 0.82
C LYS A 99 -5.55 -0.83 1.61
N ILE A 100 -6.51 -0.48 2.46
CA ILE A 100 -7.36 -1.46 3.15
C ILE A 100 -8.49 -1.92 2.22
N LEU A 101 -8.49 -3.20 1.86
CA LEU A 101 -9.57 -3.80 1.07
C LEU A 101 -10.74 -4.31 1.93
N GLN A 102 -10.46 -4.76 3.16
CA GLN A 102 -11.47 -5.22 4.10
C GLN A 102 -10.94 -5.06 5.53
N GLY A 103 -11.82 -4.69 6.47
CA GLY A 103 -11.49 -4.60 7.88
C GLY A 103 -10.72 -3.32 8.25
N ASN A 104 -9.80 -3.42 9.20
CA ASN A 104 -9.02 -2.28 9.68
C ASN A 104 -7.60 -2.72 10.04
N LEU A 105 -6.61 -1.85 9.83
CA LEU A 105 -5.25 -2.04 10.33
C LEU A 105 -4.82 -0.86 11.19
N LYS A 106 -4.09 -1.15 12.25
CA LYS A 106 -3.45 -0.14 13.07
C LYS A 106 -2.02 0.06 12.58
N GLU A 107 -1.74 1.23 12.03
CA GLU A 107 -0.39 1.64 11.64
C GLU A 107 0.26 2.36 12.82
N THR A 108 1.49 1.98 13.18
CA THR A 108 2.30 2.68 14.17
C THR A 108 3.64 3.04 13.54
N LEU A 109 3.93 4.34 13.43
CA LEU A 109 5.20 4.83 12.93
C LEU A 109 6.18 4.99 14.08
N PHE A 110 7.44 4.64 13.83
CA PHE A 110 8.54 4.77 14.78
C PHE A 110 9.63 5.65 14.19
N GLU A 111 10.35 6.37 15.05
CA GLU A 111 11.56 7.08 14.63
C GLU A 111 12.71 6.09 14.39
N TRP A 112 13.69 6.48 13.56
CA TRP A 112 14.91 5.69 13.41
C TRP A 112 15.68 5.64 14.74
N PRO A 113 16.26 4.47 15.11
CA PRO A 113 17.01 4.36 16.35
C PRO A 113 18.31 5.18 16.28
N GLU A 114 18.52 6.05 17.27
CA GLU A 114 19.73 6.90 17.36
C GLU A 114 21.01 6.09 17.65
N LYS A 115 20.87 4.93 18.29
CA LYS A 115 21.98 4.07 18.71
C LYS A 115 21.75 2.64 18.24
N LYS A 116 22.84 1.95 17.86
CA LYS A 116 22.81 0.52 17.54
C LYS A 116 22.72 -0.29 18.85
N GLY A 117 21.91 -1.34 18.87
CA GLY A 117 21.75 -2.25 20.01
C GLY A 117 20.28 -2.52 20.34
N ASN A 118 20.02 -3.21 21.45
CA ASN A 118 18.67 -3.37 21.98
C ASN A 118 18.24 -2.08 22.67
N VAL A 119 17.72 -1.14 21.89
CA VAL A 119 17.16 0.13 22.36
C VAL A 119 15.65 0.07 22.18
N GLU A 120 14.92 0.64 23.13
CA GLU A 120 13.47 0.79 22.99
C GLU A 120 13.16 1.75 21.83
N MET A 121 12.23 1.36 20.96
CA MET A 121 11.84 2.15 19.80
C MET A 121 10.89 3.27 20.19
N THR A 122 11.19 4.51 19.76
CA THR A 122 10.31 5.66 20.00
C THR A 122 9.17 5.69 18.98
N LYS A 123 7.92 5.56 19.46
CA LYS A 123 6.72 5.73 18.64
C LYS A 123 6.56 7.20 18.24
N LYS A 124 6.43 7.46 16.95
CA LYS A 124 6.18 8.77 16.35
C LYS A 124 4.69 9.08 16.26
N SER A 125 3.90 8.14 15.75
CA SER A 125 2.46 8.30 15.58
C SER A 125 1.76 6.94 15.50
N GLU A 126 0.43 6.95 15.63
CA GLU A 126 -0.41 5.77 15.42
C GLU A 126 -1.75 6.21 14.85
N ARG A 127 -2.29 5.41 13.94
CA ARG A 127 -3.63 5.62 13.37
C ARG A 127 -4.26 4.28 13.01
N VAL A 128 -5.59 4.28 12.91
CA VAL A 128 -6.35 3.15 12.38
C VAL A 128 -6.76 3.49 10.95
N LEU A 129 -6.28 2.67 10.01
CA LEU A 129 -6.69 2.70 8.62
C LEU A 129 -7.92 1.82 8.45
N ARG A 130 -8.94 2.38 7.83
CA ARG A 130 -10.24 1.76 7.58
C ARG A 130 -10.36 1.37 6.11
N GLU A 131 -11.38 0.58 5.81
CA GLU A 131 -11.71 0.17 4.45
C GLU A 131 -11.68 1.33 3.44
N ASN A 132 -11.12 1.04 2.27
CA ASN A 132 -10.83 1.93 1.15
C ASN A 132 -9.83 3.07 1.39
N GLN A 133 -9.36 3.31 2.62
CA GLN A 133 -8.28 4.26 2.87
C GLN A 133 -6.94 3.74 2.34
N CYS A 134 -6.12 4.65 1.81
CA CYS A 134 -4.74 4.37 1.44
C CYS A 134 -3.77 5.17 2.32
N THR A 135 -2.63 4.57 2.62
CA THR A 135 -1.48 5.23 3.22
C THR A 135 -0.27 5.10 2.32
N TYR A 136 0.70 5.99 2.53
CA TYR A 136 1.99 5.99 1.87
C TYR A 136 3.12 5.99 2.92
N ILE A 137 4.13 5.15 2.69
CA ILE A 137 5.34 5.03 3.51
C ILE A 137 6.56 4.95 2.58
N ASN A 138 7.63 5.66 2.95
CA ASN A 138 8.96 5.56 2.34
C ASN A 138 10.01 5.62 3.45
#